data_AF-A0A530AD98-F1
#
_entry.id   AF-A0A530AD98-F1
#
_cell.length_a   1.000
_cell.length_b   1.000
_cell.length_c   1.000
_cell.angle_alpha   90.00
_cell.angle_beta   90.00
_cell.angle_gamma   90.00
#
_symmetry.space_group_name_H-M   'P 1'
#
loop_
_entity.id
_entity.type
_entity.pdbx_description
1 polymer ?
#
loop_
_entity_poly.entity_id
_entity_poly.type
_entity_poly.pdbx_seq_one_letter_code
_entity_poly.pdbx_strand_id
1 'polypeptide(L)' 'GRSAEELMDEFRKGNPQRRMMQPEEIAALAVFLCSDLAKGITMENIQITGGALW' A
#
# COMPACT_ATOMS: atom_id res chain seq x y z
N GLY A 1 -25.94 7.25 11.61
CA GLY A 1 -24.96 6.56 10.75
C GLY A 1 -23.78 7.47 10.54
N ARG A 2 -22.58 6.92 10.40
CA ARG A 2 -21.35 7.70 10.21
C ARG A 2 -21.24 8.23 8.78
N SER A 3 -20.59 9.37 8.59
CA SER A 3 -20.32 9.93 7.27
C SER A 3 -19.15 9.19 6.58
N ALA A 4 -19.06 9.31 5.25
CA ALA A 4 -17.95 8.75 4.49
C ALA A 4 -16.61 9.39 4.94
N GLU A 5 -16.61 10.69 5.24
CA GLU A 5 -15.43 11.40 5.72
C GLU A 5 -14.96 10.89 7.08
N GLU A 6 -15.89 10.68 8.02
CA GLU A 6 -15.60 10.12 9.35
C GLU A 6 -15.01 8.71 9.28
N LEU A 7 -15.42 7.91 8.30
CA LEU A 7 -14.85 6.57 8.04
C LEU A 7 -13.44 6.67 7.47
N MET A 8 -13.23 7.52 6.47
CA MET A 8 -11.92 7.71 5.86
C MET A 8 -10.89 8.25 6.86
N ASP A 9 -11.30 9.13 7.77
CA ASP A 9 -10.44 9.65 8.83
C ASP A 9 -10.02 8.58 9.84
N GLU A 10 -10.91 7.64 10.16
CA GLU A 10 -10.56 6.51 11.02
C GLU A 10 -9.54 5.60 10.32
N PHE A 11 -9.73 5.29 9.03
CA PHE A 11 -8.77 4.49 8.27
C PHE A 11 -7.39 5.15 8.20
N ARG A 12 -7.34 6.47 7.97
CA ARG A 12 -6.07 7.22 8.01
C ARG A 12 -5.40 7.10 9.36
N LYS A 13 -6.13 7.22 10.47
CA LYS A 13 -5.61 7.12 11.83
C LYS A 13 -5.12 5.71 12.17
N GLY A 14 -5.76 4.67 11.64
CA GLY A 14 -5.36 3.28 11.81
C GLY A 14 -4.05 2.93 11.09
N ASN A 15 -3.76 3.60 9.97
CA ASN A 15 -2.52 3.37 9.23
C ASN A 15 -1.31 4.02 9.93
N PRO A 16 -0.18 3.31 10.11
CA PRO A 16 1.02 3.90 10.73
C PRO A 16 1.57 5.13 10.01
N GLN A 17 1.41 5.22 8.68
CA GLN A 17 1.76 6.41 7.89
C GLN A 17 0.76 7.57 7.99
N ARG A 18 -0.34 7.41 8.73
CA ARG A 18 -1.38 8.43 8.97
C ARG A 18 -2.04 8.98 7.72
N ARG A 19 -2.10 8.18 6.66
CA ARG A 19 -2.69 8.55 5.37
C ARG A 19 -3.27 7.35 4.67
N MET A 20 -4.04 7.61 3.62
CA MET A 20 -4.44 6.58 2.67
C MET A 20 -3.33 6.35 1.65
N MET A 21 -2.99 5.09 1.44
CA MET A 21 -2.13 4.69 0.32
C MET A 21 -2.82 5.01 -1.00
N GLN A 22 -2.04 5.45 -1.99
CA GLN A 22 -2.53 5.73 -3.33
C GLN A 22 -2.23 4.56 -4.28
N PRO A 23 -3.06 4.33 -5.31
CA PRO A 23 -2.86 3.26 -6.28
C PRO A 23 -1.49 3.29 -6.97
N GLU A 24 -0.93 4.48 -7.19
CA GLU A 24 0.34 4.70 -7.87
C GLU A 24 1.51 4.08 -7.09
N GLU A 25 1.40 3.98 -5.77
CA GLU A 25 2.42 3.36 -4.92
C GLU A 25 2.50 1.84 -5.14
N ILE A 26 1.35 1.21 -5.39
CA ILE A 26 1.27 -0.21 -5.76
C ILE A 26 1.76 -0.40 -7.20
N ALA A 27 1.34 0.48 -8.10
CA ALA A 27 1.75 0.45 -9.50
C ALA A 27 3.26 0.61 -9.66
N ALA A 28 3.90 1.47 -8.86
CA ALA A 28 5.35 1.66 -8.89
C ALA A 28 6.11 0.37 -8.56
N LEU A 29 5.66 -0.40 -7.56
CA LEU A 29 6.25 -1.71 -7.28
C LEU A 29 6.03 -2.68 -8.44
N ALA A 30 4.82 -2.72 -9.00
CA ALA A 30 4.52 -3.60 -10.14
C ALA A 30 5.43 -3.29 -11.35
N VAL A 31 5.61 -2.00 -11.67
CA VAL A 31 6.51 -1.56 -12.74
C VAL A 31 7.95 -1.96 -12.46
N PHE A 32 8.43 -1.81 -11.22
CA PHE A 32 9.77 -2.26 -10.83
C PHE A 32 9.93 -3.77 -11.01
N LEU A 33 8.95 -4.58 -10.57
CA LEU A 33 8.99 -6.04 -10.67
C LEU A 33 8.94 -6.54 -12.12
N CYS A 34 8.34 -5.77 -13.03
CA CYS A 34 8.36 -6.06 -14.46
C CYS A 34 9.65 -5.62 -15.18
N SER A 35 10.56 -4.94 -14.49
CA SER A 35 11.80 -4.44 -15.08
C SER A 35 12.94 -5.46 -15.01
N ASP A 36 14.00 -5.22 -15.79
CA ASP A 36 15.23 -6.03 -15.75
C ASP A 36 15.95 -5.97 -14.38
N LEU A 37 15.65 -4.98 -13.53
CA LEU A 37 16.26 -4.82 -12.22
C LEU A 37 15.78 -5.85 -11.20
N ALA A 38 14.63 -6.49 -11.45
CA ALA A 38 13.99 -7.42 -10.51
C ALA A 38 14.21 -8.91 -10.84
N LYS A 39 15.17 -9.24 -11.72
CA LYS A 39 15.39 -10.63 -12.21
C LYS A 39 15.58 -11.68 -11.12
N GLY A 40 16.08 -11.30 -9.94
CA GLY A 40 16.28 -12.21 -8.80
C GLY A 40 15.07 -12.37 -7.88
N ILE A 41 13.97 -11.67 -8.13
CA ILE A 41 12.79 -11.65 -7.27
C ILE A 41 11.71 -12.53 -7.91
N THR A 42 11.41 -13.66 -7.30
CA THR A 42 10.40 -14.60 -7.78
C THR A 42 9.75 -15.33 -6.62
N MET A 43 8.48 -15.72 -6.76
CA MET A 43 7.72 -16.43 -5.73
C MET A 43 7.63 -15.70 -4.37
N GLU A 44 7.78 -14.38 -4.38
CA GLU A 44 7.72 -13.55 -3.18
C GLU A 44 6.31 -12.98 -2.94
N ASN A 45 5.98 -12.78 -1.66
CA ASN A 45 4.82 -12.00 -1.24
C ASN A 45 5.30 -10.68 -0.66
N ILE A 46 5.28 -9.61 -1.46
CA ILE A 46 5.72 -8.28 -1.04
C ILE A 46 4.53 -7.50 -0.48
N GLN A 47 4.61 -7.15 0.80
CA GLN A 47 3.58 -6.42 1.52
C GLN A 47 3.71 -4.91 1.29
N ILE A 48 2.63 -4.26 0.83
CA ILE A 48 2.52 -2.80 0.68
C ILE A 48 1.41 -2.30 1.60
N THR A 49 1.71 -2.14 2.88
CA THR A 49 0.70 -1.94 3.93
C THR A 49 0.80 -0.58 4.62
N GLY A 50 1.71 0.29 4.18
CA GLY A 50 1.94 1.58 4.86
C GLY A 50 2.39 1.42 6.32
N GLY A 51 3.04 0.29 6.63
CA GLY A 51 3.54 -0.06 7.97
C GLY A 51 2.57 -0.90 8.81
N ALA A 52 1.36 -1.18 8.33
CA ALA A 52 0.44 -2.08 9.00
C ALA A 52 0.93 -3.55 8.94
N LEU A 53 0.56 -4.35 9.96
CA LEU A 53 0.98 -5.76 10.09
C LEU A 53 -0.13 -6.77 9.71
N TRP A 54 -1.23 -6.30 9.12
CA TRP A 54 -2.40 -7.10 8.78
C TRP A 54 -2.64 -7.13 7.27
#